data_AF-K0S0X3-F1
#
_entry.id   AF-K0S0X3-F1
#
_cell.length_a   1.000
_cell.length_b   1.000
_cell.length_c   1.000
_cell.angle_alpha   90.00
_cell.angle_beta   90.00
_cell.angle_gamma   90.00
#
_symmetry.space_group_name_H-M   'P 1'
#
loop_
_entity.id
_entity.type
_entity.pdbx_description
1 polymer ?
#
loop_
_entity_poly.entity_id
_entity_poly.type
_entity_poly.pdbx_seq_one_letter_code
_entity_poly.pdbx_strand_id
1 'polypeptide(L)'
;MMKSIAALALVGSAAAFAPAPVQQKSTALYENPLANELGAQAPLGFFDPLGACADGDKENFDRLRWVELKHGRISMLAVVGYLVTYAGVRFPGAEDIPSGFAAIDATPGMVWAQFAATTAMMEAANQDQFKGPWGTNQNSLGESPAEFKGDFRNGALDFGWDKLSPEAKMRKRAIELNNGRAAQMGILGLMVHEKLGNIDAILP
;
A
#
# COMPACT_ATOMS: atom_id res chain seq x y z
N MET A 1 -18.98 -32.43 -65.23
CA MET A 1 -19.34 -31.94 -63.88
C MET A 1 -18.14 -31.95 -62.92
N MET A 2 -17.02 -31.29 -63.25
CA MET A 2 -15.81 -31.27 -62.39
C MET A 2 -15.09 -29.90 -62.35
N LYS A 3 -15.61 -28.87 -63.03
CA LYS A 3 -14.98 -27.54 -63.08
C LYS A 3 -15.59 -26.53 -62.10
N SER A 4 -16.76 -26.82 -61.55
CA SER A 4 -17.50 -25.91 -60.65
C SER A 4 -17.18 -26.13 -59.16
N ILE A 5 -16.51 -27.23 -58.80
CA ILE A 5 -16.20 -27.57 -57.40
C ILE A 5 -14.92 -26.86 -56.92
N ALA A 6 -13.96 -26.62 -57.82
CA ALA A 6 -12.71 -25.93 -57.47
C ALA A 6 -12.90 -24.46 -57.08
N ALA A 7 -13.95 -23.80 -57.61
CA ALA A 7 -14.24 -22.40 -57.30
C ALA A 7 -14.81 -22.19 -55.88
N LEU A 8 -15.52 -23.19 -55.32
CA LEU A 8 -16.05 -23.11 -53.95
C LEU A 8 -14.97 -23.31 -52.88
N ALA A 9 -13.91 -24.07 -53.18
CA ALA A 9 -12.82 -24.33 -52.22
C ALA A 9 -11.91 -23.11 -51.98
N LEU A 10 -11.80 -22.20 -52.97
CA LEU A 10 -10.97 -20.99 -52.85
C LEU A 10 -11.63 -19.87 -52.04
N VAL A 11 -12.96 -19.80 -52.02
CA VAL A 11 -13.69 -18.79 -51.22
C VAL A 11 -13.62 -19.11 -49.73
N GLY A 12 -13.57 -20.40 -49.36
CA GLY A 12 -13.43 -20.84 -47.96
C GLY A 12 -12.08 -20.51 -47.32
N SER A 13 -11.01 -20.38 -48.11
CA SER A 13 -9.67 -20.11 -47.58
C SER A 13 -9.42 -18.62 -47.23
N ALA A 14 -10.22 -17.69 -47.76
CA ALA A 14 -10.03 -16.26 -47.48
C ALA A 14 -10.67 -15.83 -46.13
N ALA A 15 -11.74 -16.50 -45.70
CA ALA A 15 -12.41 -16.17 -44.44
C ALA A 15 -11.66 -16.66 -43.19
N ALA A 16 -10.79 -17.68 -43.33
CA ALA A 16 -10.00 -18.24 -42.22
C ALA A 16 -8.80 -17.36 -41.82
N PHE A 17 -8.42 -16.39 -42.64
CA PHE A 17 -7.32 -15.44 -42.37
C PHE A 17 -7.80 -14.00 -42.18
N ALA A 18 -9.11 -13.78 -42.04
CA ALA A 18 -9.61 -12.47 -41.64
C ALA A 18 -9.24 -12.23 -40.16
N PRO A 19 -8.56 -11.13 -39.81
CA PRO A 19 -8.29 -10.81 -38.41
C PRO A 19 -9.65 -10.71 -37.70
N ALA A 20 -9.82 -11.51 -36.64
CA ALA A 20 -10.98 -11.37 -35.77
C ALA A 20 -11.05 -9.89 -35.33
N PRO A 21 -12.23 -9.25 -35.35
CA PRO A 21 -12.36 -7.91 -34.80
C PRO A 21 -11.99 -8.00 -33.32
N VAL A 22 -10.76 -7.62 -33.00
CA VAL A 22 -10.33 -7.41 -31.62
C VAL A 22 -11.18 -6.26 -31.16
N GLN A 23 -12.11 -6.55 -30.26
CA GLN A 23 -12.90 -5.52 -29.62
C GLN A 23 -11.93 -4.60 -28.90
N GLN A 24 -11.59 -3.48 -29.54
CA GLN A 24 -10.83 -2.43 -28.91
C GLN A 24 -11.70 -1.96 -27.74
N LYS A 25 -11.30 -2.32 -26.52
CA LYS A 25 -11.79 -1.62 -25.34
C LYS A 25 -11.40 -0.17 -25.55
N SER A 26 -12.39 0.66 -25.86
CA SER A 26 -12.21 2.10 -25.94
C SER A 26 -11.52 2.54 -24.65
N THR A 27 -10.32 3.12 -24.76
CA THR A 27 -9.67 3.86 -23.68
C THR A 27 -10.33 5.23 -23.54
N ALA A 28 -11.67 5.29 -23.67
CA ALA A 28 -12.41 6.42 -23.13
C ALA A 28 -12.01 6.51 -21.67
N LEU A 29 -11.48 7.66 -21.28
CA LEU A 29 -11.21 7.99 -19.89
C LEU A 29 -12.52 7.76 -19.15
N TYR A 30 -12.65 6.58 -18.53
CA TYR A 30 -13.61 6.40 -17.45
C TYR A 30 -13.09 7.37 -16.40
N GLU A 31 -13.65 8.58 -16.38
CA GLU A 31 -13.37 9.54 -15.32
C GLU A 31 -13.99 8.91 -14.08
N ASN A 32 -13.24 7.99 -13.48
CA ASN A 32 -13.67 7.32 -12.28
C ASN A 32 -13.94 8.44 -11.27
N PRO A 33 -15.11 8.48 -10.60
CA PRO A 33 -15.42 9.52 -9.62
C PRO A 33 -14.35 9.63 -8.51
N LEU A 34 -13.50 8.61 -8.37
CA LEU A 34 -12.36 8.53 -7.45
C LEU A 34 -11.05 9.15 -8.01
N ALA A 35 -11.04 9.64 -9.25
CA ALA A 35 -9.82 10.16 -9.91
C ALA A 35 -9.28 11.44 -9.25
N ASN A 36 -10.12 12.19 -8.54
CA ASN A 36 -9.75 13.39 -7.79
C ASN A 36 -9.49 13.13 -6.30
N GLU A 37 -9.56 11.86 -5.87
CA GLU A 37 -9.28 11.49 -4.48
C GLU A 37 -7.77 11.58 -4.18
N LEU A 38 -7.45 11.69 -2.89
CA LEU A 38 -6.07 11.70 -2.41
C LEU A 38 -5.26 10.57 -3.07
N GLY A 39 -3.99 10.79 -3.42
CA GLY A 39 -3.11 9.73 -3.94
C GLY A 39 -3.15 9.48 -5.44
N ALA A 40 -4.15 10.00 -6.17
CA ALA A 40 -4.06 10.15 -7.62
C ALA A 40 -3.17 11.37 -7.92
N GLN A 41 -1.99 11.14 -8.48
CA GLN A 41 -1.03 12.21 -8.72
C GLN A 41 -0.13 11.92 -9.92
N ALA A 42 0.46 12.97 -10.48
CA ALA A 42 1.48 12.82 -11.50
C ALA A 42 2.64 11.93 -10.99
N PRO A 43 3.25 11.09 -11.85
CA PRO A 43 3.06 11.01 -13.30
C PRO A 43 1.90 10.11 -13.77
N LEU A 44 1.36 9.23 -12.91
CA LEU A 44 0.41 8.19 -13.32
C LEU A 44 -1.06 8.59 -13.22
N GLY A 45 -1.39 9.60 -12.41
CA GLY A 45 -2.77 9.98 -12.13
C GLY A 45 -3.50 8.90 -11.34
N PHE A 46 -4.75 8.60 -11.72
CA PHE A 46 -5.53 7.50 -11.17
C PHE A 46 -5.03 6.16 -11.73
N PHE A 47 -4.38 5.35 -10.89
CA PHE A 47 -3.76 4.08 -11.30
C PHE A 47 -4.51 2.88 -10.70
N ASP A 48 -5.36 2.25 -11.52
CA ASP A 48 -6.06 0.99 -11.18
C ASP A 48 -6.05 0.04 -12.39
N PRO A 49 -4.93 -0.68 -12.64
CA PRO A 49 -4.84 -1.60 -13.78
C PRO A 49 -5.65 -2.88 -13.60
N LEU A 50 -6.01 -3.24 -12.36
CA LEU A 50 -6.73 -4.48 -12.04
C LEU A 50 -8.25 -4.25 -11.91
N GLY A 51 -8.71 -3.01 -11.97
CA GLY A 51 -10.11 -2.65 -11.80
C GLY A 51 -10.64 -2.90 -10.38
N ALA A 52 -9.77 -2.83 -9.37
CA ALA A 52 -10.15 -3.06 -7.97
C ALA A 52 -11.16 -2.02 -7.44
N CYS A 53 -11.23 -0.85 -8.09
CA CYS A 53 -12.16 0.24 -7.82
C CYS A 53 -13.09 0.51 -9.02
N ALA A 54 -13.26 -0.46 -9.93
CA ALA A 54 -14.08 -0.29 -11.14
C ALA A 54 -15.57 -0.08 -10.84
N ASP A 55 -16.06 -0.66 -9.75
CA ASP A 55 -17.47 -0.56 -9.33
C ASP A 55 -17.81 0.81 -8.71
N GLY A 56 -16.81 1.67 -8.48
CA GLY A 56 -17.00 3.02 -7.91
C GLY A 56 -17.47 3.03 -6.45
N ASP A 57 -17.45 1.89 -5.76
CA ASP A 57 -17.83 1.80 -4.35
C ASP A 57 -16.85 2.56 -3.46
N LYS A 58 -17.34 3.66 -2.87
CA LYS A 58 -16.57 4.54 -1.98
C LYS A 58 -16.17 3.83 -0.69
N GLU A 59 -16.99 2.91 -0.18
CA GLU A 59 -16.67 2.19 1.06
C GLU A 59 -15.48 1.26 0.86
N ASN A 60 -15.48 0.48 -0.23
CA ASN A 60 -14.34 -0.34 -0.60
C ASN A 60 -13.09 0.50 -0.92
N PHE A 61 -13.23 1.63 -1.62
CA PHE A 61 -12.10 2.53 -1.88
C PHE A 61 -11.48 3.06 -0.58
N ASP A 62 -12.31 3.52 0.37
CA ASP A 62 -11.85 4.02 1.65
C ASP A 62 -11.14 2.93 2.48
N ARG A 63 -11.64 1.68 2.41
CA ARG A 63 -10.97 0.53 3.01
C ARG A 63 -9.62 0.27 2.36
N LEU A 64 -9.55 0.25 1.03
CA LEU A 64 -8.30 0.04 0.31
C LEU A 64 -7.28 1.14 0.63
N ARG A 65 -7.72 2.39 0.74
CA ARG A 65 -6.89 3.51 1.16
C ARG A 65 -6.40 3.35 2.60
N TRP A 66 -7.26 2.90 3.51
CA TRP A 66 -6.86 2.61 4.88
C TRP A 66 -5.77 1.54 4.94
N VAL A 67 -5.97 0.44 4.21
CA VAL A 67 -5.00 -0.66 4.09
C VAL A 67 -3.69 -0.16 3.52
N GLU A 68 -3.74 0.61 2.43
CA GLU A 68 -2.57 1.22 1.79
C GLU A 68 -1.78 2.11 2.76
N LEU A 69 -2.47 2.96 3.51
CA LEU A 69 -1.86 3.86 4.49
C LEU A 69 -1.18 3.08 5.62
N LYS A 70 -1.84 2.06 6.19
CA LYS A 70 -1.28 1.22 7.26
C LYS A 70 0.00 0.52 6.79
N HIS A 71 -0.03 -0.12 5.62
CA HIS A 71 1.15 -0.78 5.06
C HIS A 71 2.26 0.22 4.73
N GLY A 72 1.91 1.40 4.21
CA GLY A 72 2.86 2.48 3.92
C GLY A 72 3.59 2.94 5.18
N ARG A 73 2.87 3.18 6.28
CA ARG A 73 3.45 3.58 7.58
C ARG A 73 4.37 2.52 8.17
N ILE A 74 3.93 1.27 8.16
CA ILE A 74 4.76 0.13 8.61
C ILE A 74 6.04 0.07 7.79
N SER A 75 5.94 0.22 6.47
CA SER A 75 7.10 0.17 5.59
C SER A 75 8.06 1.36 5.79
N MET A 76 7.53 2.57 6.01
CA MET A 76 8.37 3.74 6.32
C MET A 76 9.19 3.53 7.61
N LEU A 77 8.55 3.04 8.67
CA LEU A 77 9.24 2.71 9.92
C LEU A 77 10.24 1.57 9.73
N ALA A 78 9.89 0.56 8.93
CA ALA A 78 10.77 -0.58 8.66
C ALA A 78 12.03 -0.16 7.87
N VAL A 79 11.92 0.68 6.84
CA VAL A 79 13.08 1.17 6.08
C VAL A 79 14.01 1.97 6.98
N VAL A 80 13.49 2.93 7.75
CA VAL A 80 14.32 3.75 8.65
C VAL A 80 14.95 2.87 9.73
N GLY A 81 14.19 1.97 10.34
CA GLY A 81 14.70 1.03 11.35
C GLY A 81 15.78 0.12 10.80
N TYR A 82 15.61 -0.41 9.59
CA TYR A 82 16.61 -1.25 8.93
C TYR A 82 17.90 -0.49 8.66
N LEU A 83 17.83 0.72 8.09
CA LEU A 83 19.01 1.52 7.78
C LEU A 83 19.76 1.98 9.04
N VAL A 84 19.04 2.43 10.07
CA VAL A 84 19.63 2.84 11.35
C VAL A 84 20.32 1.65 12.02
N THR A 85 19.69 0.48 11.98
CA THR A 85 20.29 -0.72 12.58
C THR A 85 21.45 -1.27 11.74
N TYR A 86 21.38 -1.20 10.41
CA TYR A 86 22.50 -1.57 9.55
C TYR A 86 23.71 -0.67 9.77
N ALA A 87 23.50 0.65 9.95
CA ALA A 87 24.55 1.62 10.27
C ALA A 87 25.20 1.44 11.66
N GLY A 88 24.80 0.43 12.44
CA GLY A 88 25.38 0.12 13.75
C GLY A 88 24.88 0.99 14.90
N VAL A 89 23.89 1.86 14.68
CA VAL A 89 23.29 2.65 15.78
C VAL A 89 22.43 1.72 16.63
N ARG A 90 22.78 1.57 17.91
CA ARG A 90 22.08 0.72 18.88
C ARG A 90 21.77 1.48 20.15
N PHE A 91 20.70 1.06 20.81
CA PHE A 91 20.44 1.48 22.18
C PHE A 91 21.39 0.76 23.14
N PRO A 92 21.77 1.39 24.26
CA PRO A 92 22.51 0.73 25.32
C PRO A 92 21.79 -0.55 25.77
N GLY A 93 22.48 -1.68 25.76
CA GLY A 93 21.91 -3.00 26.09
C GLY A 93 21.29 -3.77 24.92
N ALA A 94 21.31 -3.21 23.70
CA ALA A 94 20.89 -3.88 22.46
C ALA A 94 22.05 -4.04 21.46
N GLU A 95 23.29 -3.87 21.91
CA GLU A 95 24.49 -3.85 21.06
C GLU A 95 24.77 -5.22 20.40
N ASP A 96 24.44 -6.30 21.10
CA ASP A 96 24.63 -7.68 20.60
C ASP A 96 23.56 -8.13 19.60
N ILE A 97 22.53 -7.31 19.34
CA ILE A 97 21.45 -7.67 18.43
C ILE A 97 21.89 -7.38 16.97
N PRO A 98 21.99 -8.41 16.11
CA PRO A 98 22.36 -8.25 14.71
C PRO A 98 21.29 -7.46 13.95
N SER A 99 21.65 -6.89 12.80
CA SER A 99 20.68 -6.25 11.89
C SER A 99 19.95 -7.29 11.03
N GLY A 100 18.85 -6.86 10.41
CA GLY A 100 18.11 -7.67 9.45
C GLY A 100 17.26 -8.78 10.08
N PHE A 101 17.01 -9.84 9.31
CA PHE A 101 16.23 -10.99 9.75
C PHE A 101 16.86 -11.73 10.92
N ALA A 102 18.19 -11.71 11.06
CA ALA A 102 18.87 -12.32 12.22
C ALA A 102 18.45 -11.66 13.55
N ALA A 103 18.03 -10.39 13.50
CA ALA A 103 17.53 -9.67 14.68
C ALA A 103 16.28 -10.32 15.27
N ILE A 104 15.46 -10.97 14.44
CA ILE A 104 14.18 -11.55 14.85
C ILE A 104 14.41 -12.68 15.85
N ASP A 105 15.36 -13.56 15.56
CA ASP A 105 15.71 -14.71 16.39
C ASP A 105 16.54 -14.30 17.61
N ALA A 106 17.37 -13.26 17.48
CA ALA A 106 18.21 -12.75 18.56
C ALA A 106 17.43 -11.93 19.60
N THR A 107 16.26 -11.40 19.24
CA THR A 107 15.46 -10.56 20.14
C THR A 107 14.80 -11.42 21.23
N PRO A 108 14.98 -11.09 22.52
CA PRO A 108 14.38 -11.86 23.61
C PRO A 108 12.85 -11.96 23.50
N GLY A 109 12.28 -13.13 23.79
CA GLY A 109 10.84 -13.38 23.66
C GLY A 109 9.96 -12.42 24.50
N MET A 110 10.47 -11.88 25.60
CA MET A 110 9.77 -10.87 26.39
C MET A 110 9.61 -9.54 25.64
N VAL A 111 10.61 -9.15 24.84
CA VAL A 111 10.53 -7.95 23.99
C VAL A 111 9.47 -8.15 22.91
N TRP A 112 9.42 -9.35 22.30
CA TRP A 112 8.36 -9.71 21.37
C TRP A 112 6.96 -9.67 22.00
N ALA A 113 6.81 -10.18 23.23
CA ALA A 113 5.55 -10.14 23.95
C ALA A 113 5.10 -8.69 24.25
N GLN A 114 6.03 -7.83 24.68
CA GLN A 114 5.76 -6.41 24.89
C GLN A 114 5.37 -5.71 23.58
N PHE A 115 6.12 -5.95 22.50
CA PHE A 115 5.82 -5.40 21.18
C PHE A 115 4.42 -5.81 20.68
N ALA A 116 4.09 -7.09 20.80
CA ALA A 116 2.78 -7.62 20.42
C ALA A 116 1.66 -7.02 21.28
N ALA A 117 1.86 -6.91 22.60
CA ALA A 117 0.88 -6.32 23.50
C ALA A 117 0.64 -4.83 23.21
N THR A 118 1.70 -4.05 23.00
CA THR A 118 1.59 -2.63 22.66
C THR A 118 0.92 -2.43 21.31
N THR A 119 1.29 -3.23 20.30
CA THR A 119 0.65 -3.18 18.98
C THR A 119 -0.83 -3.53 19.07
N ALA A 120 -1.19 -4.61 19.77
CA ALA A 120 -2.58 -5.01 19.95
C ALA A 120 -3.40 -3.94 20.69
N MET A 121 -2.83 -3.31 21.73
CA MET A 121 -3.48 -2.22 22.47
C MET A 121 -3.69 -1.00 21.58
N MET A 122 -2.69 -0.59 20.80
CA MET A 122 -2.80 0.54 19.88
C MET A 122 -3.76 0.27 18.73
N GLU A 123 -3.79 -0.96 18.20
CA GLU A 123 -4.76 -1.33 17.18
C GLU A 123 -6.17 -1.31 17.76
N ALA A 124 -6.39 -1.87 18.95
CA ALA A 124 -7.68 -1.83 19.64
C ALA A 124 -8.16 -0.40 19.95
N ALA A 125 -7.25 0.47 20.38
CA ALA A 125 -7.56 1.87 20.64
C ALA A 125 -7.99 2.64 19.39
N ASN A 126 -7.50 2.26 18.21
CA ASN A 126 -7.80 2.92 16.93
C ASN A 126 -8.77 2.11 16.04
N GLN A 127 -9.51 1.15 16.60
CA GLN A 127 -10.56 0.38 15.90
C GLN A 127 -11.78 1.22 15.51
N ASP A 128 -11.93 2.41 16.07
CA ASP A 128 -12.92 3.40 15.64
C ASP A 128 -12.74 3.87 14.20
N GLN A 129 -11.52 3.80 13.65
CA GLN A 129 -11.22 4.29 12.29
C GLN A 129 -11.58 3.31 11.17
N PHE A 130 -11.69 2.00 11.47
CA PHE A 130 -12.15 0.99 10.51
C PHE A 130 -12.57 -0.31 11.23
N LYS A 131 -13.65 -0.97 10.75
CA LYS A 131 -14.08 -2.29 11.28
C LYS A 131 -12.93 -3.29 11.16
N GLY A 132 -12.50 -3.85 12.29
CA GLY A 132 -11.41 -4.83 12.30
C GLY A 132 -11.72 -6.06 11.44
N PRO A 133 -10.69 -6.83 11.01
CA PRO A 133 -10.87 -8.05 10.21
C PRO A 133 -11.73 -9.14 10.88
N TRP A 134 -12.06 -8.96 12.17
CA TRP A 134 -12.81 -9.90 13.01
C TRP A 134 -14.24 -9.43 13.34
N GLY A 135 -14.75 -8.40 12.68
CA GLY A 135 -16.14 -7.94 12.89
C GLY A 135 -16.39 -7.34 14.28
N THR A 136 -15.36 -7.07 15.06
CA THR A 136 -15.47 -6.27 16.29
C THR A 136 -15.82 -4.84 15.88
N ASN A 137 -17.07 -4.48 16.15
CA ASN A 137 -17.57 -3.13 15.97
C ASN A 137 -16.67 -2.12 16.70
N GLN A 138 -16.62 -0.92 16.12
CA GLN A 138 -16.22 0.36 16.70
C GLN A 138 -16.03 0.27 18.21
N ASN A 139 -14.84 0.61 18.70
CA ASN A 139 -14.58 0.64 20.13
C ASN A 139 -15.74 1.39 20.84
N SER A 140 -16.23 0.86 21.95
CA SER A 140 -17.37 1.44 22.68
C SER A 140 -17.00 2.76 23.40
N LEU A 141 -16.01 3.51 22.89
CA LEU A 141 -15.36 4.66 23.53
C LEU A 141 -15.88 6.03 23.06
N GLY A 142 -16.95 6.07 22.26
CA GLY A 142 -17.63 7.32 21.87
C GLY A 142 -17.30 7.79 20.45
N GLU A 143 -17.53 9.08 20.17
CA GLU A 143 -17.18 9.71 18.88
C GLU A 143 -15.65 9.79 18.74
N SER A 144 -15.13 9.31 17.61
CA SER A 144 -13.69 9.35 17.33
C SER A 144 -13.22 10.81 17.21
N PRO A 145 -12.17 11.23 17.94
CA PRO A 145 -11.61 12.59 17.83
C PRO A 145 -10.78 12.80 16.54
N ALA A 146 -10.80 11.84 15.61
CA ALA A 146 -10.01 11.86 14.38
C ALA A 146 -10.62 12.79 13.31
N GLU A 147 -9.82 13.74 12.79
CA GLU A 147 -10.27 14.63 11.69
C GLU A 147 -10.44 13.88 10.35
N PHE A 148 -9.70 12.78 10.17
CA PHE A 148 -9.74 11.94 8.97
C PHE A 148 -9.28 10.51 9.27
N LYS A 149 -9.63 9.56 8.38
CA LYS A 149 -9.18 8.17 8.46
C LYS A 149 -7.64 8.10 8.43
N GLY A 150 -7.01 7.61 9.50
CA GLY A 150 -5.55 7.57 9.65
C GLY A 150 -5.00 8.60 10.62
N ASP A 151 -5.85 9.36 11.29
CA ASP A 151 -5.42 10.34 12.29
C ASP A 151 -5.22 9.68 13.66
N PHE A 152 -3.99 9.29 13.99
CA PHE A 152 -3.66 8.68 15.29
C PHE A 152 -3.28 9.69 16.37
N ARG A 153 -3.50 11.00 16.13
CA ARG A 153 -3.21 12.03 17.14
C ARG A 153 -4.16 11.95 18.32
N ASN A 154 -5.35 11.37 18.13
CA ASN A 154 -6.41 11.18 19.13
C ASN A 154 -6.66 12.43 20.01
N GLY A 155 -6.50 13.63 19.43
CA GLY A 155 -6.59 14.92 20.13
C GLY A 155 -5.49 15.20 21.17
N ALA A 156 -4.54 14.29 21.39
CA ALA A 156 -3.50 14.39 22.40
C ALA A 156 -2.16 14.94 21.85
N LEU A 157 -1.93 14.83 20.53
CA LEU A 157 -0.68 15.21 19.89
C LEU A 157 -0.93 16.21 18.74
N ASP A 158 -0.95 17.51 19.04
CA ASP A 158 -0.97 18.56 18.03
C ASP A 158 0.46 19.07 17.73
N PHE A 159 1.11 18.49 16.71
CA PHE A 159 2.37 18.98 16.17
C PHE A 159 2.19 20.23 15.28
N GLY A 160 1.27 21.13 15.64
CA GLY A 160 0.90 22.31 14.86
C GLY A 160 0.09 21.97 13.59
N TRP A 161 -0.57 20.82 13.58
CA TRP A 161 -1.41 20.38 12.46
C TRP A 161 -2.64 21.28 12.30
N ASP A 162 -3.19 21.75 13.42
CA ASP A 162 -4.40 22.58 13.42
C ASP A 162 -4.13 23.99 12.85
N LYS A 163 -2.85 24.39 12.78
CA LYS A 163 -2.40 25.67 12.21
C LYS A 163 -2.20 25.62 10.69
N LEU A 164 -2.28 24.44 10.07
CA LEU A 164 -2.06 24.26 8.63
C LEU A 164 -3.32 24.59 7.82
N SER A 165 -3.14 25.19 6.64
CA SER A 165 -4.24 25.38 5.70
C SER A 165 -4.79 24.02 5.19
N PRO A 166 -6.06 23.95 4.75
CA PRO A 166 -6.62 22.72 4.20
C PRO A 166 -5.82 22.14 3.03
N GLU A 167 -5.29 23.01 2.17
CA GLU A 167 -4.42 22.64 1.05
C GLU A 167 -3.10 22.03 1.51
N ALA A 168 -2.50 22.61 2.56
CA ALA A 168 -1.27 22.09 3.14
C ALA A 168 -1.50 20.72 3.81
N LYS A 169 -2.63 20.53 4.51
CA LYS A 169 -3.02 19.23 5.07
C LYS A 169 -3.15 18.18 3.96
N MET A 170 -3.85 18.49 2.87
CA MET A 170 -3.99 17.59 1.72
C MET A 170 -2.64 17.25 1.06
N ARG A 171 -1.78 18.26 0.85
CA ARG A 171 -0.43 18.05 0.31
C ARG A 171 0.41 17.14 1.20
N LYS A 172 0.39 17.34 2.53
CA LYS A 172 1.18 16.53 3.47
C LYS A 172 0.70 15.08 3.51
N ARG A 173 -0.61 14.85 3.45
CA ARG A 173 -1.19 13.50 3.33
C ARG A 173 -0.80 12.82 2.02
N ALA A 174 -0.73 13.57 0.93
CA ALA A 174 -0.25 13.02 -0.34
C ALA A 174 1.23 12.63 -0.25
N ILE A 175 2.08 13.49 0.33
CA ILE A 175 3.49 13.19 0.57
C ILE A 175 3.65 11.92 1.42
N GLU A 176 2.89 11.81 2.50
CA GLU A 176 2.88 10.62 3.36
C GLU A 176 2.55 9.35 2.57
N LEU A 177 1.48 9.37 1.77
CA LEU A 177 1.05 8.21 1.00
C LEU A 177 2.13 7.76 0.00
N ASN A 178 2.77 8.70 -0.69
CA ASN A 178 3.79 8.34 -1.69
C ASN A 178 5.10 7.90 -1.08
N ASN A 179 5.51 8.51 0.03
CA ASN A 179 6.65 8.01 0.79
C ASN A 179 6.35 6.60 1.32
N GLY A 180 5.12 6.32 1.72
CA GLY A 180 4.64 4.97 2.05
C GLY A 180 4.76 3.99 0.89
N ARG A 181 4.26 4.35 -0.30
CA ARG A 181 4.38 3.53 -1.53
C ARG A 181 5.84 3.25 -1.91
N ALA A 182 6.69 4.27 -1.85
CA ALA A 182 8.12 4.11 -2.14
C ALA A 182 8.80 3.24 -1.08
N ALA A 183 8.47 3.43 0.20
CA ALA A 183 9.04 2.65 1.30
C ALA A 183 8.64 1.17 1.23
N GLN A 184 7.42 0.84 0.78
CA GLN A 184 7.00 -0.54 0.54
C GLN A 184 7.94 -1.25 -0.46
N MET A 185 8.26 -0.58 -1.57
CA MET A 185 9.21 -1.12 -2.54
C MET A 185 10.64 -1.16 -1.99
N GLY A 186 11.03 -0.15 -1.21
CA GLY A 186 12.33 -0.08 -0.56
C GLY A 186 12.56 -1.24 0.40
N ILE A 187 11.65 -1.46 1.35
CA ILE A 187 11.79 -2.55 2.33
C ILE A 187 11.71 -3.91 1.67
N LEU A 188 10.87 -4.08 0.64
CA LEU A 188 10.83 -5.33 -0.13
C LEU A 188 12.19 -5.61 -0.78
N GLY A 189 12.81 -4.59 -1.38
CA GLY A 189 14.17 -4.70 -1.93
C GLY A 189 15.17 -5.13 -0.87
N LEU A 190 15.21 -4.46 0.29
CA LEU A 190 16.12 -4.78 1.39
C LEU A 190 15.92 -6.22 1.89
N MET A 191 14.67 -6.64 2.11
CA MET A 191 14.35 -8.01 2.57
C MET A 191 14.81 -9.07 1.56
N VAL A 192 14.55 -8.86 0.27
CA VAL A 192 14.95 -9.82 -0.78
C VAL A 192 16.46 -9.88 -0.89
N HIS A 193 17.15 -8.74 -0.93
CA HIS A 193 18.60 -8.69 -1.07
C HIS A 193 19.37 -9.21 0.15
N GLU A 194 18.79 -9.08 1.34
CA GLU A 194 19.33 -9.75 2.52
C GLU A 194 19.25 -11.28 2.38
N LYS A 195 18.11 -11.83 1.93
CA LYS A 195 17.96 -13.28 1.72
C LYS A 195 18.80 -13.82 0.57
N LEU A 196 19.07 -13.00 -0.45
CA LEU A 196 20.00 -13.33 -1.53
C LEU A 196 21.48 -13.21 -1.09
N GLY A 197 21.76 -12.63 0.08
CA GLY A 197 23.12 -12.48 0.61
C GLY A 197 23.95 -11.41 -0.09
N ASN A 198 23.32 -10.44 -0.76
CA ASN A 198 24.01 -9.38 -1.49
C ASN A 198 23.68 -7.97 -0.98
N ILE A 199 23.25 -7.86 0.29
CA ILE A 199 22.87 -6.59 0.91
C ILE A 199 24.02 -5.58 0.95
N ASP A 200 25.24 -6.04 1.19
CA ASP A 200 26.46 -5.21 1.24
C ASP A 200 26.86 -4.62 -0.13
N ALA A 201 26.24 -5.08 -1.22
CA ALA A 201 26.42 -4.48 -2.54
C ALA A 201 25.48 -3.28 -2.78
N ILE A 202 24.49 -3.08 -1.92
CA ILE A 202 23.41 -2.10 -2.08
C ILE A 202 23.47 -1.04 -0.99
N LEU A 203 23.84 -1.45 0.22
CA LEU A 203 24.05 -0.55 1.34
C LEU A 203 25.55 -0.27 1.52
N PRO A 204 25.92 0.98 1.85
CA PRO A 204 27.31 1.38 2.06
C PRO A 204 27.89 0.89 3.38
#